data_AF-A0AAW0BRW9-F1
#
_entry.id   AF-A0AAW0BRW9-F1
#
_cell.length_a   1.000
_cell.length_b   1.000
_cell.length_c   1.000
_cell.angle_alpha   90.00
_cell.angle_beta   90.00
_cell.angle_gamma   90.00
#
_symmetry.space_group_name_H-M   'P 1'
#
loop_
_entity.id
_entity.type
_entity.pdbx_description
1 polymer ?
#
loop_
_entity_poly.entity_id
_entity_poly.type
_entity_poly.pdbx_seq_one_letter_code
_entity_poly.pdbx_strand_id
1 'polypeptide(L)'
;MWKPMHPSQVSGNAADEIKQLLIHSLAAPKRMPIFAPHIHLGLVLSEVSIYPAPDEPLNQEVRVVLKIEVDECINVELGGRRHGGCIAYLIDYCSSLALSALRAAFLEDSSVGDKLRIVNTSIASQSKGPAPMAMSARAEIWEETRHRLLASGTHNLMKPSPRKLPSTKL
;
A
#
# COMPACT_ATOMS: atom_id res chain seq x y z
N MET A 1 13.12 15.83 -20.71
CA MET A 1 13.72 14.64 -21.37
C MET A 1 13.97 13.58 -20.30
N TRP A 2 13.18 12.50 -20.27
CA TRP A 2 13.28 11.45 -19.24
C TRP A 2 14.52 10.58 -19.48
N LYS A 3 15.38 10.44 -18.46
CA LYS A 3 16.49 9.48 -18.48
C LYS A 3 16.01 8.16 -17.87
N PRO A 4 16.37 7.00 -18.46
CA PRO A 4 16.12 5.71 -17.81
C PRO A 4 16.85 5.70 -16.46
N MET A 5 16.09 5.51 -15.40
CA MET A 5 16.61 5.47 -14.03
C MET A 5 16.98 4.02 -13.71
N HIS A 6 18.21 3.79 -13.27
CA HIS A 6 18.71 2.47 -12.91
C HIS A 6 18.63 2.28 -11.38
N PRO A 7 18.36 1.09 -10.84
CA PRO A 7 18.32 0.81 -9.39
C PRO A 7 19.56 1.33 -8.65
N SER A 8 20.74 1.24 -9.26
CA SER A 8 22.00 1.73 -8.70
C SER A 8 22.07 3.25 -8.47
N GLN A 9 21.16 4.03 -9.07
CA GLN A 9 21.05 5.47 -8.86
C GLN A 9 20.14 5.83 -7.67
N VAL A 10 19.41 4.84 -7.14
CA VAL A 10 18.51 4.99 -5.99
C VAL A 10 19.26 4.59 -4.73
N SER A 11 19.41 5.53 -3.80
CA SER A 11 20.09 5.26 -2.53
C SER A 11 19.25 4.38 -1.61
N GLY A 12 19.86 3.90 -0.54
CA GLY A 12 19.19 3.04 0.45
C GLY A 12 19.50 1.55 0.28
N ASN A 13 19.12 0.79 1.29
CA ASN A 13 19.51 -0.60 1.48
C ASN A 13 18.55 -1.64 0.89
N ALA A 14 17.48 -1.22 0.22
CA ALA A 14 16.56 -2.15 -0.46
C ALA A 14 17.23 -2.86 -1.64
N ALA A 15 16.80 -4.10 -1.92
CA ALA A 15 17.24 -4.88 -3.06
C ALA A 15 16.94 -4.20 -4.40
N ASP A 16 17.75 -4.51 -5.42
CA ASP A 16 17.63 -3.88 -6.74
C ASP A 16 16.31 -4.24 -7.42
N GLU A 17 15.75 -5.42 -7.14
CA GLU A 17 14.45 -5.90 -7.62
C GLU A 17 13.31 -5.03 -7.07
N ILE A 18 13.36 -4.67 -5.78
CA ILE A 18 12.38 -3.78 -5.15
C ILE A 18 12.49 -2.37 -5.74
N LYS A 19 13.72 -1.87 -5.91
CA LYS A 19 13.96 -0.56 -6.56
C LYS A 19 13.43 -0.57 -8.01
N GLN A 20 13.68 -1.65 -8.75
CA GLN A 20 13.22 -1.82 -10.13
C GLN A 20 11.69 -1.89 -10.23
N LEU A 21 11.03 -2.56 -9.28
CA LEU A 21 9.57 -2.57 -9.18
C LEU A 21 9.00 -1.16 -9.08
N LEU A 22 9.54 -0.32 -8.20
CA LEU A 22 9.08 1.06 -8.04
C LEU A 22 9.38 1.92 -9.29
N ILE A 23 10.56 1.73 -9.91
CA ILE A 23 10.92 2.39 -11.16
C ILE A 23 9.93 2.03 -12.28
N HIS A 24 9.53 0.76 -12.38
CA HIS A 24 8.50 0.33 -13.32
C HIS A 24 7.13 0.95 -13.03
N SER A 25 6.74 1.07 -11.76
CA SER A 25 5.50 1.75 -11.36
C SER A 25 5.50 3.24 -11.73
N LEU A 26 6.63 3.93 -11.60
CA LEU A 26 6.80 5.33 -12.02
C LEU A 26 6.79 5.51 -13.55
N ALA A 27 7.03 4.43 -14.31
CA ALA A 27 6.92 4.43 -15.76
C ALA A 27 5.49 4.14 -16.26
N ALA A 28 4.53 3.86 -15.36
CA ALA A 28 3.14 3.55 -15.68
C ALA A 28 2.44 4.53 -16.64
N PRO A 29 2.57 5.87 -16.53
CA PRO A 29 1.91 6.80 -17.47
C PRO A 29 2.25 6.58 -18.94
N LYS A 30 3.35 5.89 -19.24
CA LYS A 30 3.74 5.54 -20.62
C LYS A 30 2.99 4.34 -21.17
N ARG A 31 2.41 3.51 -20.30
CA ARG A 31 1.77 2.24 -20.64
C ARG A 31 0.25 2.32 -20.56
N MET A 32 -0.28 3.20 -19.72
CA MET A 32 -1.72 3.33 -19.49
C MET A 32 -2.10 4.75 -19.10
N PRO A 33 -3.33 5.20 -19.44
CA PRO A 33 -3.82 6.49 -19.01
C PRO A 33 -3.92 6.52 -17.48
N ILE A 34 -3.30 7.53 -16.87
CA ILE A 34 -3.36 7.76 -15.42
C ILE A 34 -3.87 9.17 -15.14
N PHE A 35 -4.36 9.39 -13.93
CA PHE A 35 -4.65 10.72 -13.44
C PHE A 35 -3.37 11.56 -13.31
N ALA A 36 -3.44 12.84 -13.67
CA ALA A 36 -2.36 13.83 -13.55
C ALA A 36 -0.97 13.36 -14.07
N PRO A 37 -0.84 12.96 -15.35
CA PRO A 37 0.38 12.37 -15.89
C PRO A 37 1.59 13.33 -15.84
N HIS A 38 1.37 14.65 -15.89
CA HIS A 38 2.43 15.65 -15.80
C HIS A 38 3.07 15.68 -14.40
N ILE A 39 2.28 15.60 -13.33
CA ILE A 39 2.78 15.50 -11.95
C ILE A 39 3.58 14.21 -11.78
N HIS A 40 3.04 13.11 -12.29
CA HIS A 40 3.67 11.81 -12.16
C HIS A 40 5.03 11.73 -12.88
N LEU A 41 5.13 12.29 -14.08
CA LEU A 41 6.38 12.27 -14.87
C LEU A 41 7.50 13.11 -14.24
N GLY A 42 7.17 14.02 -13.33
CA GLY A 42 8.14 14.81 -12.56
C GLY A 42 8.68 14.09 -11.32
N LEU A 43 8.10 12.95 -10.94
CA LEU A 43 8.55 12.19 -9.77
C LEU A 43 9.86 11.46 -10.05
N VAL A 44 10.84 11.68 -9.18
CA VAL A 44 12.15 11.03 -9.18
C VAL A 44 12.28 10.24 -7.89
N LEU A 45 12.39 8.92 -7.99
CA LEU A 45 12.68 8.07 -6.84
C LEU A 45 14.14 8.27 -6.43
N SER A 46 14.36 8.66 -5.18
CA SER A 46 15.69 9.04 -4.68
C SER A 46 16.25 8.06 -3.64
N GLU A 47 15.41 7.50 -2.78
CA GLU A 47 15.82 6.55 -1.74
C GLU A 47 14.76 5.47 -1.55
N VAL A 48 15.18 4.23 -1.37
CA VAL A 48 14.35 3.12 -0.87
C VAL A 48 15.14 2.39 0.21
N SER A 49 14.63 2.43 1.43
CA SER A 49 15.27 1.81 2.58
C SER A 49 14.27 0.99 3.40
N ILE A 50 14.71 -0.16 3.88
CA ILE A 50 13.93 -1.13 4.66
C ILE A 50 14.64 -1.33 5.99
N TYR A 51 13.92 -1.19 7.09
CA TYR A 51 14.46 -1.31 8.45
C TYR A 51 13.53 -2.17 9.30
N PRO A 52 14.02 -2.88 10.33
CA PRO A 52 13.16 -3.46 11.33
C PRO A 52 12.41 -2.34 12.08
N ALA A 53 11.13 -2.56 12.38
CA ALA A 53 10.36 -1.58 13.16
C ALA A 53 10.96 -1.48 14.57
N PRO A 54 11.18 -0.26 15.10
CA PRO A 54 11.89 -0.07 16.37
C PRO A 54 11.15 -0.69 17.56
N ASP A 55 9.82 -0.67 17.54
CA ASP A 55 8.97 -1.20 18.62
C ASP A 55 8.61 -2.68 18.41
N GLU A 56 8.68 -3.18 17.17
CA GLU A 56 8.36 -4.56 16.81
C GLU A 56 9.42 -5.12 15.84
N PRO A 57 10.52 -5.70 16.33
CA PRO A 57 11.66 -6.12 15.48
C PRO A 57 11.33 -7.21 14.44
N LEU A 58 10.19 -7.89 14.61
CA LEU A 58 9.66 -8.86 13.66
C LEU A 58 8.93 -8.21 12.47
N ASN A 59 8.54 -6.93 12.61
CA ASN A 59 7.97 -6.13 11.53
C ASN A 59 9.07 -5.36 10.80
N GLN A 60 8.76 -4.99 9.56
CA GLN A 60 9.59 -4.13 8.74
C GLN A 60 8.88 -2.79 8.52
N GLU A 61 9.65 -1.72 8.53
CA GLU A 61 9.26 -0.40 8.06
C GLU A 61 10.00 -0.10 6.76
N VAL A 62 9.31 0.53 5.82
CA VAL A 62 9.91 0.98 4.57
C VAL A 62 9.82 2.49 4.44
N ARG A 63 10.96 3.07 4.10
CA ARG A 63 11.11 4.48 3.74
C ARG A 63 11.33 4.58 2.24
N VAL A 64 10.38 5.20 1.54
CA VAL A 64 10.50 5.57 0.13
C VAL A 64 10.53 7.08 0.02
N VAL A 65 11.59 7.62 -0.58
CA VAL A 65 11.74 9.07 -0.77
C VAL A 65 11.68 9.39 -2.26
N LEU A 66 10.63 10.12 -2.64
CA LEU A 66 10.50 10.71 -3.97
C LEU A 66 10.78 12.22 -3.92
N LYS A 67 11.35 12.73 -5.00
CA LYS A 67 11.58 14.15 -5.23
C LYS A 67 10.77 14.59 -6.44
N ILE A 68 10.26 15.80 -6.39
CA ILE A 68 9.59 16.45 -7.51
C ILE A 68 9.98 17.92 -7.52
N GLU A 69 10.31 18.44 -8.70
CA GLU A 69 10.50 19.86 -8.89
C GLU A 69 9.13 20.51 -9.05
N VAL A 70 8.87 21.57 -8.28
CA VAL A 70 7.59 22.27 -8.33
C VAL A 70 7.62 23.24 -9.51
N ASP A 71 6.82 22.96 -10.53
CA ASP A 71 6.64 23.83 -11.70
C ASP A 71 5.25 24.48 -11.73
N GLU A 72 4.99 25.29 -12.76
CA GLU A 72 3.71 25.97 -12.95
C GLU A 72 2.53 24.99 -13.09
N CYS A 73 2.75 23.76 -13.55
CA CYS A 73 1.73 22.73 -13.66
C CYS A 73 1.30 22.12 -12.30
N ILE A 74 2.15 22.20 -11.27
CA ILE A 74 1.77 21.90 -9.87
C ILE A 74 1.14 23.15 -9.21
N ASN A 75 1.43 24.34 -9.72
CA ASN A 75 0.99 25.64 -9.21
C ASN A 75 -0.31 26.16 -9.88
N VAL A 76 -1.28 25.30 -10.17
CA VAL A 76 -2.54 25.76 -10.79
C VAL A 76 -3.56 26.17 -9.73
N GLU A 77 -3.35 27.34 -9.13
CA GLU A 77 -4.45 28.10 -8.52
C GLU A 77 -4.23 29.60 -8.78
N LEU A 78 -5.32 30.34 -9.04
CA LEU A 78 -5.30 31.80 -9.13
C LEU A 78 -4.78 32.35 -7.78
N GLY A 79 -3.53 32.81 -7.74
CA GLY A 79 -2.88 33.29 -6.50
C GLY A 79 -1.63 32.54 -6.04
N GLY A 80 -1.08 31.62 -6.85
CA GLY A 80 0.23 31.01 -6.60
C GLY A 80 0.27 30.00 -5.46
N ARG A 81 -0.88 29.39 -5.13
CA ARG A 81 -1.00 28.35 -4.10
C ARG A 81 -1.15 26.97 -4.76
N ARG A 82 -0.69 25.93 -4.07
CA ARG A 82 -0.78 24.55 -4.54
C ARG A 82 -2.24 24.09 -4.47
N HIS A 83 -2.80 23.63 -5.58
CA HIS A 83 -4.12 23.00 -5.60
C HIS A 83 -4.13 21.78 -4.67
N GLY A 84 -5.07 21.73 -3.72
CA GLY A 84 -5.14 20.66 -2.72
C GLY A 84 -5.23 19.26 -3.33
N GLY A 85 -5.83 19.12 -4.52
CA GLY A 85 -5.90 17.86 -5.25
C GLY A 85 -4.53 17.32 -5.72
N CYS A 86 -3.57 18.20 -6.05
CA CYS A 86 -2.23 17.78 -6.43
C CYS A 86 -1.48 17.16 -5.24
N ILE A 87 -1.61 17.78 -4.06
CA ILE A 87 -1.03 17.27 -2.82
C ILE A 87 -1.70 15.95 -2.41
N ALA A 88 -3.03 15.88 -2.48
CA ALA A 88 -3.77 14.65 -2.17
C ALA A 88 -3.35 13.48 -3.08
N TYR A 89 -3.21 13.74 -4.39
CA TYR A 89 -2.70 12.76 -5.34
C TYR A 89 -1.28 12.30 -5.02
N LEU A 90 -0.37 13.23 -4.68
CA LEU A 90 0.99 12.87 -4.29
C LEU A 90 1.02 12.02 -3.02
N ILE A 91 0.18 12.32 -2.03
CA ILE A 91 0.05 11.51 -0.81
C ILE A 91 -0.41 10.10 -1.16
N ASP A 92 -1.48 9.97 -1.95
CA ASP A 92 -2.06 8.69 -2.35
C ASP A 92 -1.07 7.82 -3.13
N TYR A 93 -0.44 8.41 -4.15
CA TYR A 93 0.48 7.68 -5.01
C TYR A 93 1.79 7.29 -4.29
N CYS A 94 2.41 8.23 -3.56
CA CYS A 94 3.66 7.96 -2.86
C CYS A 94 3.47 6.95 -1.71
N SER A 95 2.36 7.01 -0.99
CA SER A 95 2.06 6.01 0.05
C SER A 95 1.81 4.62 -0.55
N SER A 96 1.14 4.54 -1.71
CA SER A 96 0.95 3.28 -2.45
C SER A 96 2.28 2.66 -2.90
N LEU A 97 3.27 3.47 -3.30
CA LEU A 97 4.63 2.99 -3.61
C LEU A 97 5.34 2.43 -2.37
N ALA A 98 5.22 3.10 -1.22
CA ALA A 98 5.79 2.61 0.04
C ALA A 98 5.18 1.26 0.45
N LEU A 99 3.86 1.11 0.33
CA LEU A 99 3.18 -0.17 0.59
C LEU A 99 3.60 -1.27 -0.40
N SER A 100 3.80 -0.91 -1.67
CA SER A 100 4.27 -1.86 -2.69
C SER A 100 5.68 -2.37 -2.39
N ALA A 101 6.57 -1.46 -1.95
CA ALA A 101 7.94 -1.81 -1.54
C ALA A 101 7.95 -2.69 -0.29
N LEU A 102 7.15 -2.35 0.73
CA LEU A 102 7.00 -3.17 1.94
C LEU A 102 6.50 -4.58 1.61
N ARG A 103 5.48 -4.68 0.75
CA ARG A 103 4.97 -6.00 0.30
C ARG A 103 6.04 -6.79 -0.44
N ALA A 104 6.83 -6.15 -1.31
CA ALA A 104 7.90 -6.82 -2.03
C ALA A 104 9.01 -7.31 -1.08
N ALA A 105 9.37 -6.51 -0.07
CA ALA A 105 10.33 -6.90 0.96
C ALA A 105 9.88 -8.16 1.74
N PHE A 106 8.61 -8.22 2.15
CA PHE A 106 8.07 -9.40 2.82
C PHE A 106 8.04 -10.65 1.92
N LEU A 107 7.82 -10.48 0.62
CA LEU A 107 7.78 -11.58 -0.34
C LEU A 107 9.18 -12.07 -0.72
N GLU A 108 10.19 -11.20 -0.82
CA GLU A 108 11.59 -11.63 -1.02
C GLU A 108 12.08 -12.52 0.12
N ASP A 109 11.67 -12.20 1.34
CA ASP A 109 11.99 -13.04 2.49
C ASP A 109 11.25 -14.39 2.50
N SER A 110 10.23 -14.56 1.65
CA SER A 110 9.43 -15.79 1.55
C SER A 110 9.83 -16.57 0.30
N SER A 111 10.62 -17.61 0.47
CA SER A 111 11.09 -18.45 -0.63
C SER A 111 10.10 -19.56 -0.99
N VAL A 112 10.10 -19.99 -2.26
CA VAL A 112 9.30 -21.14 -2.70
C VAL A 112 9.74 -22.38 -1.91
N GLY A 113 8.81 -22.94 -1.14
CA GLY A 113 9.07 -24.07 -0.23
C GLY A 113 9.01 -23.72 1.25
N ASP A 114 8.96 -22.42 1.61
CA ASP A 114 8.74 -22.01 2.99
C ASP A 114 7.36 -22.45 3.49
N LYS A 115 7.33 -23.00 4.70
CA LYS A 115 6.10 -23.47 5.33
C LYS A 115 5.34 -22.28 5.90
N LEU A 116 4.12 -22.09 5.44
CA LEU A 116 3.23 -21.04 5.94
C LEU A 116 2.22 -21.63 6.93
N ARG A 117 2.09 -20.97 8.08
CA ARG A 117 1.09 -21.27 9.10
C ARG A 117 0.07 -20.13 9.14
N ILE A 118 -1.16 -20.44 8.79
CA ILE A 118 -2.26 -19.47 8.80
C ILE A 118 -3.03 -19.64 10.12
N VAL A 119 -3.15 -18.56 10.88
CA VAL A 119 -3.86 -18.50 12.17
C VAL A 119 -5.05 -17.57 12.06
N ASN A 120 -6.24 -18.08 12.33
CA ASN A 120 -7.46 -17.28 12.32
C ASN A 120 -8.02 -17.22 13.75
N THR A 121 -8.18 -16.02 14.28
CA THR A 121 -8.69 -15.76 15.62
C THR A 121 -9.99 -14.95 15.52
N SER A 122 -11.10 -15.49 16.02
CA SER A 122 -12.36 -14.74 16.10
C SER A 122 -12.23 -13.60 17.12
N ILE A 123 -12.51 -12.36 16.72
CA ILE A 123 -12.50 -11.19 17.60
C ILE A 123 -13.95 -10.92 18.00
N ALA A 124 -14.31 -11.32 19.21
CA ALA A 124 -15.58 -11.04 19.88
C ALA A 124 -16.88 -11.37 19.09
N SER A 125 -17.54 -12.47 19.48
CA SER A 125 -18.96 -12.68 19.21
C SER A 125 -19.75 -12.27 20.46
N GLN A 126 -20.34 -11.07 20.49
CA GLN A 126 -21.30 -10.76 21.54
C GLN A 126 -22.58 -11.57 21.29
N SER A 127 -22.74 -12.65 22.07
CA SER A 127 -23.86 -13.60 22.01
C SER A 127 -25.01 -13.28 22.97
N LYS A 128 -25.07 -12.09 23.58
CA LYS A 128 -26.21 -11.72 24.45
C LYS A 128 -27.27 -10.95 23.64
N GLY A 129 -27.99 -11.67 22.78
CA GLY A 129 -29.08 -11.16 21.95
C GLY A 129 -29.39 -12.06 20.74
N PRO A 130 -30.44 -11.78 19.95
CA PRO A 130 -30.79 -12.56 18.77
C PRO A 130 -29.72 -12.38 17.67
N ALA A 131 -28.79 -13.34 17.57
CA ALA A 131 -27.70 -13.47 16.59
C ALA A 131 -26.76 -12.24 16.43
N PRO A 132 -25.42 -12.43 16.44
CA PRO A 132 -24.49 -11.33 16.25
C PRO A 132 -24.69 -10.67 14.88
N MET A 133 -24.88 -9.35 14.87
CA MET A 133 -25.10 -8.56 13.65
C MET A 133 -23.82 -8.42 12.81
N ALA A 134 -22.66 -8.49 13.47
CA ALA A 134 -21.34 -8.44 12.91
C ALA A 134 -20.48 -9.51 13.60
N MET A 135 -19.70 -10.26 12.84
CA MET A 135 -18.68 -11.17 13.33
C MET A 135 -17.34 -10.74 12.73
N SER A 136 -16.33 -10.60 13.57
CA SER A 136 -15.00 -10.22 13.13
C SER A 136 -14.02 -11.36 13.37
N ALA A 137 -13.09 -11.56 12.45
CA ALA A 137 -11.97 -12.46 12.64
C ALA A 137 -10.68 -11.78 12.17
N ARG A 138 -9.60 -11.96 12.92
CA ARG A 138 -8.25 -11.59 12.48
C ARG A 138 -7.56 -12.82 11.92
N ALA A 139 -7.04 -12.71 10.71
CA ALA A 139 -6.26 -13.72 10.04
C ALA A 139 -4.80 -13.26 9.99
N GLU A 140 -3.90 -14.15 10.36
CA GLU A 140 -2.47 -13.92 10.39
C GLU A 140 -1.77 -15.03 9.60
N ILE A 141 -0.88 -14.65 8.69
CA ILE A 141 -0.07 -15.58 7.92
C ILE A 141 1.35 -15.51 8.49
N TRP A 142 1.77 -16.62 9.08
CA TRP A 142 3.08 -16.79 9.66
C TRP A 142 3.95 -17.63 8.75
N GLU A 143 5.23 -17.31 8.71
CA GLU A 143 6.27 -18.18 8.19
C GLU A 143 6.79 -19.08 9.32
N GLU A 144 6.72 -20.39 9.13
CA GLU A 144 7.11 -21.38 10.15
C GLU A 144 8.61 -21.62 10.16
N THR A 145 9.28 -21.57 9.00
CA THR A 145 10.73 -21.77 8.87
C THR A 145 11.52 -20.75 9.70
N ARG A 146 11.12 -19.47 9.63
CA ARG A 146 11.81 -18.34 10.30
C ARG A 146 11.02 -17.76 11.48
N HIS A 147 9.90 -18.39 11.85
CA HIS A 147 9.03 -17.99 12.96
C HIS A 147 8.62 -16.51 12.96
N ARG A 148 8.17 -15.99 11.80
CA ARG A 148 7.85 -14.57 11.61
C ARG A 148 6.44 -14.35 11.08
N LEU A 149 5.82 -13.22 11.42
CA LEU A 149 4.54 -12.80 10.84
C LEU A 149 4.79 -12.15 9.46
N LEU A 150 4.13 -12.65 8.41
CA LEU A 150 4.23 -12.10 7.05
C LEU A 150 3.09 -11.14 6.72
N ALA A 151 1.88 -11.43 7.21
CA ALA A 151 0.70 -10.60 6.95
C ALA A 151 -0.33 -10.76 8.07
N SER A 152 -1.07 -9.69 8.35
CA SER A 152 -2.21 -9.68 9.26
C SER A 152 -3.36 -8.88 8.65
N GLY A 153 -4.59 -9.35 8.84
CA GLY A 153 -5.78 -8.69 8.32
C GLY A 153 -7.03 -9.01 9.13
N THR A 154 -8.02 -8.13 9.08
CA THR A 154 -9.31 -8.32 9.76
C THR A 154 -10.43 -8.48 8.73
N HIS A 155 -11.21 -9.54 8.87
CA HIS A 155 -12.43 -9.80 8.11
C HIS A 155 -13.65 -9.50 8.97
N ASN A 156 -14.61 -8.75 8.42
CA ASN A 156 -15.89 -8.49 9.06
C ASN A 156 -17.04 -9.11 8.24
N LEU A 157 -17.78 -10.04 8.86
CA LEU A 157 -18.95 -10.69 8.28
C LEU A 157 -20.22 -10.12 8.91
N MET A 158 -21.11 -9.59 8.08
CA MET A 158 -22.37 -8.98 8.51
C MET A 158 -23.56 -9.87 8.15
N LYS A 159 -24.60 -9.89 9.01
CA LYS A 159 -25.88 -10.50 8.65
C LYS A 159 -26.56 -9.67 7.55
N PRO A 160 -27.02 -10.28 6.43
CA PRO A 160 -27.79 -9.56 5.41
C PRO A 160 -29.06 -8.91 6.00
N SER A 161 -29.40 -7.71 5.53
CA SER A 161 -30.64 -7.05 5.93
C SER A 161 -31.86 -7.70 5.25
N PRO A 162 -33.04 -7.69 5.90
CA PRO A 162 -34.27 -8.13 5.26
C PRO A 162 -34.57 -7.31 4.00
N ARG A 163 -35.05 -7.98 2.94
CA ARG A 163 -35.49 -7.31 1.70
C ARG A 163 -36.66 -6.37 2.02
N LYS A 164 -36.56 -5.10 1.64
CA LYS A 164 -37.70 -4.18 1.65
C LYS A 164 -38.69 -4.62 0.55
N LEU A 165 -39.92 -4.94 0.93
CA LEU A 165 -40.99 -5.13 -0.05
C LEU A 165 -41.32 -3.77 -0.68
N PRO A 166 -41.57 -3.70 -2.01
CA PRO A 166 -42.00 -2.46 -2.64
C PRO A 166 -43.31 -2.01 -1.98
N SER A 167 -43.34 -0.79 -1.48
CA SER A 167 -44.56 -0.18 -0.96
C SER A 167 -45.51 0.02 -2.15
N THR A 168 -46.55 -0.80 -2.23
CA THR A 168 -47.67 -0.58 -3.13
C THR A 168 -48.30 0.75 -2.72
N LYS A 169 -48.11 1.79 -3.53
CA LYS A 169 -48.91 3.02 -3.41
C LYS A 169 -50.31 2.65 -3.91
N LEU A 170 -51.27 2.56 -2.98
CA LEU A 170 -52.70 2.59 -3.27
C LEU A 170 -53.15 4.05 -3.34
#